data_AF-A0A5J5QKB7-F1
#
_entry.id   AF-A0A5J5QKB7-F1
#
_cell.length_a   1.000
_cell.length_b   1.000
_cell.length_c   1.000
_cell.angle_alpha   90.00
_cell.angle_beta   90.00
_cell.angle_gamma   90.00
#
_symmetry.space_group_name_H-M   'P 1'
#
loop_
_entity.id
_entity.type
_entity.pdbx_description
1 polymer ?
#
loop_
_entity_poly.entity_id
_entity_poly.type
_entity_poly.pdbx_seq_one_letter_code
_entity_poly.pdbx_strand_id
1 'polypeptide(L)'
;MKDLNFNADTVLAKEFLSNFADANGDAKYMNILQEGSNHKIKVVQIDLEDLFNYKDSDEEFLRRVTENTRRYIGIIASAIDDLLLEPTEAFHDDDHDILMTQKVDDGNDNADGSDPRQKMPLEIKRYYEVHIRAPSKWRPFTIREVKASCIGQLVRISGIVTRCSDVKPLMQVAVYTCEECGYEIFQDVTTRVFMPLFECPSKLCFVNRKKGNLILQLRASKFLKFQEAKIQELAEHVPKGHIPRSMIGHFRGEMTGKRHCTHFLLSFPPLQQEVEWSLADTYLEVMSVTHFKKKYEEYELRGDEEEQIAKLAEDGNIYNKLAQLLAPEIYGHEYVKKALLLLLVGAPYRKLKDGMKIRGDLHIFLMGDPGVAKSQLLKHIINLEPRGVYTTGRGSNGVGLTAAVQKDPFEWIMIYLVPISYMILVVISKVLWFNRQHDLSSLTKLDESDRTAIHEVKEQQTLSIAKVGITTSLNARIAILAAASPAWGRYDLRRTPAENINLPPALLSIFYLLWLTLDRADMDTDLEMARHVVYVHQNRESPALGFTPLEPSVLR
;
A
#
# COMPACT_ATOMS: atom_id res chain seq x y z
N MET A 1 -32.79 -16.52 -16.01
CA MET A 1 -32.50 -15.80 -14.76
C MET A 1 -33.42 -16.42 -13.71
N LYS A 2 -32.89 -17.24 -12.80
CA LYS A 2 -33.69 -17.71 -11.65
C LYS A 2 -34.05 -16.47 -10.83
N ASP A 3 -35.30 -16.35 -10.39
CA ASP A 3 -35.74 -15.26 -9.54
C ASP A 3 -34.89 -15.24 -8.25
N LEU A 4 -34.03 -14.22 -8.15
CA LEU A 4 -33.15 -14.04 -6.99
C LEU A 4 -34.00 -13.53 -5.83
N ASN A 5 -34.23 -14.39 -4.83
CA ASN A 5 -34.95 -14.04 -3.61
C ASN A 5 -34.00 -13.42 -2.58
N PHE A 6 -33.87 -12.10 -2.61
CA PHE A 6 -33.02 -11.34 -1.69
C PHE A 6 -33.42 -11.49 -0.21
N ASN A 7 -34.67 -11.85 0.09
CA ASN A 7 -35.13 -12.10 1.46
C ASN A 7 -34.66 -13.45 2.02
N ALA A 8 -34.37 -14.44 1.17
CA ALA A 8 -33.74 -15.67 1.64
C ALA A 8 -32.26 -15.38 2.01
N ASP A 9 -31.62 -14.51 1.23
CA ASP A 9 -30.22 -14.12 1.43
C ASP A 9 -30.00 -13.30 2.70
N THR A 10 -30.97 -12.48 3.13
CA THR A 10 -30.90 -11.80 4.44
C THR A 10 -30.96 -12.80 5.59
N VAL A 11 -31.79 -13.85 5.49
CA VAL A 11 -31.89 -14.89 6.52
C VAL A 11 -30.60 -15.70 6.60
N LEU A 12 -30.06 -16.12 5.45
CA LEU A 12 -28.76 -16.81 5.39
C LEU A 12 -27.63 -15.95 5.96
N ALA A 13 -27.61 -14.64 5.68
CA ALA A 13 -26.62 -13.73 6.24
C ALA A 13 -26.75 -13.64 7.77
N LYS A 14 -27.96 -13.65 8.33
CA LYS A 14 -28.18 -13.64 9.79
C LYS A 14 -27.73 -14.95 10.44
N GLU A 15 -28.06 -16.08 9.84
CA GLU A 15 -27.62 -17.39 10.32
C GLU A 15 -26.09 -17.49 10.30
N PHE A 16 -25.44 -17.00 9.24
CA PHE A 16 -23.99 -16.94 9.17
C PHE A 16 -23.39 -16.09 10.29
N LEU A 17 -23.89 -14.87 10.50
CA LEU A 17 -23.34 -13.96 11.50
C LEU A 17 -23.52 -14.47 12.95
N SER A 18 -24.58 -15.22 13.21
CA SER A 18 -24.88 -15.76 14.55
C SER A 18 -24.18 -17.09 14.85
N ASN A 19 -24.02 -17.96 13.86
CA ASN A 19 -23.53 -19.33 14.07
C ASN A 19 -22.04 -19.51 13.76
N PHE A 20 -21.36 -18.52 13.20
CA PHE A 20 -19.95 -18.65 12.87
C PHE A 20 -19.06 -18.67 14.13
N ALA A 21 -18.32 -19.76 14.31
CA ALA A 21 -17.28 -19.91 15.32
C ALA A 21 -15.91 -20.07 14.64
N ASP A 22 -14.91 -19.35 15.15
CA ASP A 22 -13.53 -19.45 14.68
C ASP A 22 -12.93 -20.84 14.99
N ALA A 23 -11.74 -21.13 14.47
CA ALA A 23 -10.99 -22.36 14.75
C ALA A 23 -10.74 -22.61 16.26
N ASN A 24 -10.86 -21.56 17.09
CA ASN A 24 -10.73 -21.60 18.55
C ASN A 24 -12.05 -21.82 19.30
N GLY A 25 -13.20 -21.84 18.60
CA GLY A 25 -14.53 -22.01 19.19
C GLY A 25 -15.23 -20.72 19.65
N ASP A 26 -14.58 -19.56 19.47
CA ASP A 26 -15.15 -18.26 19.83
C ASP A 26 -16.02 -17.68 18.69
N ALA A 27 -17.15 -17.07 19.05
CA ALA A 27 -18.05 -16.40 18.11
C ALA A 27 -17.49 -15.04 17.66
N LYS A 28 -16.53 -15.07 16.72
CA LYS A 28 -15.81 -13.89 16.19
C LYS A 28 -16.73 -12.72 15.84
N TYR A 29 -17.76 -12.98 15.04
CA TYR A 29 -18.66 -11.91 14.56
C TYR A 29 -19.55 -11.36 15.67
N MET A 30 -20.00 -12.19 16.62
CA MET A 30 -20.78 -11.71 17.77
C MET A 30 -19.95 -10.79 18.67
N ASN A 31 -18.67 -11.10 18.90
CA ASN A 31 -17.76 -10.23 19.65
C ASN A 31 -17.54 -8.91 18.92
N ILE A 32 -17.30 -8.95 17.59
CA ILE A 32 -17.16 -7.73 16.77
C ILE A 32 -18.44 -6.89 16.80
N LEU A 33 -19.62 -7.51 16.76
CA LEU A 33 -20.90 -6.81 16.86
C LEU A 33 -21.12 -6.19 18.24
N GLN A 34 -20.70 -6.86 19.32
CA GLN A 34 -20.71 -6.29 20.67
C GLN A 34 -19.74 -5.10 20.79
N GLU A 35 -18.53 -5.22 20.25
CA GLU A 35 -17.57 -4.11 20.22
C GLU A 35 -18.03 -2.94 19.34
N GLY A 36 -18.75 -3.24 18.26
CA GLY A 36 -19.44 -2.25 17.43
C GLY A 36 -20.58 -1.55 18.17
N SER A 37 -21.39 -2.30 18.93
CA SER A 37 -22.46 -1.77 19.79
C SER A 37 -21.90 -0.91 20.93
N ASN A 38 -20.72 -1.25 21.45
CA ASN A 38 -19.99 -0.43 22.44
C ASN A 38 -19.25 0.79 21.81
N HIS A 39 -19.47 1.09 20.52
CA HIS A 39 -18.82 2.18 19.77
C HIS A 39 -17.28 2.14 19.71
N LYS A 40 -16.66 1.00 20.07
CA LYS A 40 -15.19 0.84 20.03
C LYS A 40 -14.70 0.62 18.60
N ILE A 41 -15.51 -0.03 17.76
CA ILE A 41 -15.17 -0.36 16.38
C ILE A 41 -16.21 0.25 15.42
N LYS A 42 -15.74 1.11 14.51
CA LYS A 42 -16.58 1.73 13.45
C LYS A 42 -16.62 0.92 12.15
N VAL A 43 -15.83 -0.15 12.04
CA VAL A 43 -15.72 -0.96 10.83
C VAL A 43 -15.88 -2.45 11.14
N VAL A 44 -16.94 -3.04 10.61
CA VAL A 44 -17.17 -4.49 10.63
C VAL A 44 -16.58 -5.08 9.36
N GLN A 45 -15.46 -5.79 9.49
CA GLN A 45 -14.82 -6.49 8.38
C GLN A 45 -15.31 -7.94 8.33
N ILE A 46 -15.85 -8.35 7.18
CA ILE A 46 -16.30 -9.72 6.94
C ILE A 46 -15.35 -10.38 5.98
N ASP A 47 -14.70 -11.44 6.45
CA ASP A 47 -13.74 -12.20 5.66
C ASP A 47 -14.48 -13.22 4.80
N LEU A 48 -14.29 -13.18 3.48
CA LEU A 48 -14.89 -14.19 2.60
C LEU A 48 -14.30 -15.60 2.84
N GLU A 49 -13.11 -15.72 3.44
CA GLU A 49 -12.55 -17.03 3.83
C GLU A 49 -13.37 -17.71 4.92
N ASP A 50 -13.95 -16.93 5.83
CA ASP A 50 -14.82 -17.42 6.89
C ASP A 50 -16.12 -17.99 6.29
N LEU A 51 -16.63 -17.33 5.24
CA LEU A 51 -17.73 -17.85 4.44
C LEU A 51 -17.36 -19.13 3.66
N PHE A 52 -16.10 -19.32 3.23
CA PHE A 52 -15.67 -20.59 2.62
C PHE A 52 -15.60 -21.74 3.62
N ASN A 53 -15.28 -21.46 4.88
CA ASN A 53 -15.12 -22.48 5.91
C ASN A 53 -16.46 -22.87 6.56
N TYR A 54 -17.49 -22.05 6.39
CA TYR A 54 -18.83 -22.34 6.89
C TYR A 54 -19.49 -23.46 6.07
N LYS A 55 -19.69 -24.62 6.67
CA LYS A 55 -20.09 -25.87 6.00
C LYS A 55 -21.50 -25.82 5.37
N ASP A 56 -22.35 -24.89 5.79
CA ASP A 56 -23.74 -24.78 5.35
C ASP A 56 -23.99 -23.61 4.38
N SER A 57 -22.96 -22.85 3.97
CA SER A 57 -23.14 -21.80 2.97
C SER A 57 -23.07 -22.38 1.56
N ASP A 58 -24.17 -22.26 0.82
CA ASP A 58 -24.22 -22.62 -0.60
C ASP A 58 -23.08 -21.92 -1.37
N GLU A 59 -22.29 -22.64 -2.17
CA GLU A 59 -21.34 -22.04 -3.12
C GLU A 59 -22.06 -21.02 -4.05
N GLU A 60 -23.37 -21.18 -4.24
CA GLU A 60 -24.23 -20.22 -4.93
C GLU A 60 -24.37 -18.88 -4.19
N PHE A 61 -24.42 -18.86 -2.86
CA PHE A 61 -24.44 -17.61 -2.08
C PHE A 61 -23.14 -16.83 -2.26
N LEU A 62 -21.99 -17.51 -2.14
CA LEU A 62 -20.68 -16.91 -2.40
C LEU A 62 -20.58 -16.34 -3.81
N ARG A 63 -20.99 -17.10 -4.83
CA ARG A 63 -20.97 -16.61 -6.22
C ARG A 63 -21.83 -15.35 -6.36
N ARG A 64 -23.02 -15.32 -5.76
CA ARG A 64 -23.90 -14.15 -5.81
C ARG A 64 -23.31 -12.94 -5.07
N VAL A 65 -22.71 -13.14 -3.90
CA VAL A 65 -21.98 -12.10 -3.18
C VAL A 65 -20.90 -11.52 -4.09
N THR A 66 -20.08 -12.38 -4.70
CA THR A 66 -18.97 -11.93 -5.55
C THR A 66 -19.40 -11.24 -6.85
N GLU A 67 -20.57 -11.60 -7.41
CA GLU A 67 -21.11 -11.00 -8.63
C GLU A 67 -21.77 -9.64 -8.41
N ASN A 68 -22.40 -9.41 -7.24
CA ASN A 68 -23.14 -8.18 -6.95
C ASN A 68 -22.89 -7.65 -5.53
N THR A 69 -21.62 -7.43 -5.22
CA THR A 69 -21.18 -7.07 -3.86
C THR A 69 -21.83 -5.81 -3.29
N ARG A 70 -22.09 -4.78 -4.11
CA ARG A 70 -22.70 -3.53 -3.64
C ARG A 70 -24.07 -3.75 -3.00
N ARG A 71 -24.89 -4.65 -3.57
CA ARG A 71 -26.20 -4.98 -3.00
C ARG A 71 -26.07 -5.85 -1.75
N TYR A 72 -25.12 -6.78 -1.73
CA TYR A 72 -24.86 -7.63 -0.57
C TYR A 72 -24.32 -6.86 0.64
N ILE A 73 -23.57 -5.77 0.44
CA ILE A 73 -23.20 -4.87 1.55
C ILE A 73 -24.45 -4.29 2.23
N GLY A 74 -25.45 -3.86 1.45
CA GLY A 74 -26.71 -3.35 2.00
C GLY A 74 -27.52 -4.42 2.73
N ILE A 75 -27.57 -5.64 2.17
CA ILE A 75 -28.25 -6.81 2.77
C ILE A 75 -27.59 -7.20 4.10
N ILE A 76 -26.26 -7.29 4.11
CA ILE A 76 -25.49 -7.61 5.32
C ILE A 76 -25.66 -6.49 6.36
N ALA A 77 -25.63 -5.22 5.95
CA ALA A 77 -25.90 -4.12 6.87
C ALA A 77 -27.30 -4.21 7.49
N SER A 78 -28.34 -4.56 6.71
CA SER A 78 -29.66 -4.80 7.29
C SER A 78 -29.72 -6.02 8.21
N ALA A 79 -28.98 -7.08 7.89
CA ALA A 79 -28.89 -8.26 8.75
C ALA A 79 -28.20 -7.94 10.08
N ILE A 80 -27.16 -7.09 10.06
CA ILE A 80 -26.49 -6.60 11.25
C ILE A 80 -27.41 -5.68 12.06
N ASP A 81 -28.15 -4.78 11.41
CA ASP A 81 -29.10 -3.89 12.11
C ASP A 81 -30.13 -4.68 12.93
N ASP A 82 -30.59 -5.81 12.41
CA ASP A 82 -31.52 -6.70 13.11
C ASP A 82 -30.86 -7.54 14.22
N LEU A 83 -29.53 -7.71 14.18
CA LEU A 83 -28.74 -8.48 15.15
C LEU A 83 -28.02 -7.59 16.19
N LEU A 84 -28.11 -6.27 16.08
CA LEU A 84 -27.51 -5.34 17.04
C LEU A 84 -28.10 -5.58 18.42
N LEU A 85 -27.24 -6.02 19.34
CA LEU A 85 -27.55 -6.18 20.75
C LEU A 85 -27.52 -4.83 21.46
N GLU A 86 -28.27 -4.71 22.55
CA GLU A 86 -28.20 -3.54 23.44
C GLU A 86 -26.77 -3.33 23.97
N PRO A 87 -26.30 -2.07 24.06
CA PRO A 87 -24.93 -1.76 24.47
C PRO A 87 -24.67 -2.25 25.89
N THR A 88 -23.54 -2.91 26.10
CA THR A 88 -23.16 -3.49 27.40
C THR A 88 -22.48 -2.45 28.31
N GLU A 89 -21.87 -1.42 27.72
CA GLU A 89 -21.21 -0.32 28.41
C GLU A 89 -21.94 1.02 28.13
N ALA A 90 -21.94 1.93 29.12
CA ALA A 90 -22.47 3.28 28.94
C ALA A 90 -21.53 4.10 28.03
N PHE A 91 -22.13 4.89 27.11
CA PHE A 91 -21.38 5.69 26.13
C PHE A 91 -20.40 6.68 26.77
N HIS A 92 -19.22 6.84 26.17
CA HIS A 92 -18.29 7.93 26.48
C HIS A 92 -18.51 9.08 25.50
N ASP A 93 -19.01 10.22 26.01
CA ASP A 93 -18.92 11.61 25.54
C ASP A 93 -18.55 11.93 24.06
N ASP A 94 -19.19 11.32 23.06
CA ASP A 94 -19.23 11.90 21.71
C ASP A 94 -20.46 12.82 21.61
N ASP A 95 -20.25 14.15 21.49
CA ASP A 95 -21.29 15.20 21.45
C ASP A 95 -22.39 14.93 20.41
N HIS A 96 -22.05 14.24 19.31
CA HIS A 96 -22.98 13.88 18.25
C HIS A 96 -23.96 12.79 18.69
N ASP A 97 -23.56 11.89 19.60
CA ASP A 97 -24.37 10.76 20.04
C ASP A 97 -25.44 11.19 21.04
N ILE A 98 -25.12 12.15 21.90
CA ILE A 98 -26.09 12.79 22.78
C ILE A 98 -27.17 13.49 21.94
N LEU A 99 -26.77 14.24 20.90
CA LEU A 99 -27.70 14.95 20.02
C LEU A 99 -28.59 14.00 19.22
N MET A 100 -28.05 12.89 18.70
CA MET A 100 -28.83 11.93 17.93
C MET A 100 -29.76 11.10 18.82
N THR A 101 -29.35 10.75 20.03
CA THR A 101 -30.20 10.04 20.99
C THR A 101 -31.36 10.92 21.42
N GLN A 102 -31.09 12.19 21.77
CA GLN A 102 -32.14 13.19 22.05
C GLN A 102 -33.12 13.33 20.88
N LYS A 103 -32.63 13.33 19.64
CA LYS A 103 -33.47 13.41 18.44
C LYS A 103 -34.31 12.16 18.18
N VAL A 104 -33.81 10.98 18.52
CA VAL A 104 -34.59 9.73 18.39
C VAL A 104 -35.74 9.74 19.40
N ASP A 105 -35.48 10.21 20.62
CA ASP A 105 -36.49 10.34 21.66
C ASP A 105 -37.56 11.39 21.28
N ASP A 106 -37.13 12.59 20.85
CA ASP A 106 -38.03 13.67 20.38
C ASP A 106 -38.82 13.31 19.10
N GLY A 107 -38.24 12.50 18.23
CA GLY A 107 -38.85 12.04 16.98
C GLY A 107 -39.92 10.97 17.20
N ASN A 108 -39.78 10.14 18.25
CA ASN A 108 -40.74 9.10 18.58
C ASN A 108 -42.03 9.68 19.21
N ASP A 109 -41.91 10.81 19.93
CA ASP A 109 -43.04 11.53 20.52
C ASP A 109 -43.85 12.35 19.49
N ASN A 110 -43.26 12.68 18.33
CA ASN A 110 -43.88 13.52 17.29
C ASN A 110 -44.26 12.78 15.99
N ALA A 111 -44.12 11.45 15.94
CA ALA A 111 -44.35 10.67 14.73
C ALA A 111 -45.85 10.40 14.48
N ASP A 112 -46.57 11.39 13.93
CA ASP A 112 -47.74 11.11 13.09
C ASP A 112 -47.27 10.32 11.86
N GLY A 113 -47.40 8.98 11.91
CA GLY A 113 -46.81 7.99 11.01
C GLY A 113 -47.31 8.01 9.55
N SER A 114 -47.29 9.16 8.89
CA SER A 114 -47.99 9.37 7.63
C SER A 114 -47.09 9.70 6.44
N ASP A 115 -45.81 10.07 6.61
CA ASP A 115 -44.89 10.33 5.49
C ASP A 115 -43.59 9.50 5.54
N PRO A 116 -43.22 8.77 4.45
CA PRO A 116 -42.04 7.91 4.41
C PRO A 116 -40.71 8.68 4.46
N ARG A 117 -40.70 9.99 4.18
CA ARG A 117 -39.52 10.88 4.26
C ARG A 117 -39.29 11.48 5.65
N GLN A 118 -40.27 11.33 6.56
CA GLN A 118 -40.12 11.69 7.97
C GLN A 118 -39.54 10.55 8.81
N LYS A 119 -39.59 9.32 8.29
CA LYS A 119 -38.97 8.17 8.96
C LYS A 119 -37.45 8.33 8.86
N MET A 120 -36.80 8.48 10.01
CA MET A 120 -35.36 8.60 10.11
C MET A 120 -34.70 7.41 9.38
N PRO A 121 -33.91 7.65 8.31
CA PRO A 121 -33.30 6.59 7.54
C PRO A 121 -32.32 5.78 8.41
N LEU A 122 -32.27 4.47 8.15
CA LEU A 122 -31.40 3.54 8.89
C LEU A 122 -29.92 3.93 8.71
N GLU A 123 -29.60 4.54 7.58
CA GLU A 123 -28.29 5.10 7.24
C GLU A 123 -27.78 6.11 8.27
N ILE A 124 -28.65 6.89 8.91
CA ILE A 124 -28.25 7.83 9.96
C ILE A 124 -27.93 7.07 11.25
N LYS A 125 -28.75 6.07 11.61
CA LYS A 125 -28.57 5.24 12.82
C LYS A 125 -27.34 4.33 12.77
N ARG A 126 -26.85 3.99 11.58
CA ARG A 126 -25.69 3.10 11.42
C ARG A 126 -24.38 3.79 11.81
N TYR A 127 -23.85 3.48 12.99
CA TYR A 127 -22.52 3.97 13.41
C TYR A 127 -21.34 3.18 12.84
N TYR A 128 -21.63 2.04 12.23
CA TYR A 128 -20.65 1.13 11.67
C TYR A 128 -20.73 1.06 10.14
N GLU A 129 -19.60 0.75 9.53
CA GLU A 129 -19.48 0.45 8.11
C GLU A 129 -19.17 -1.04 7.92
N VAL A 130 -19.79 -1.64 6.91
CA VAL A 130 -19.53 -3.04 6.54
C VAL A 130 -18.55 -3.08 5.37
N HIS A 131 -17.42 -3.75 5.58
CA HIS A 131 -16.39 -3.94 4.58
C HIS A 131 -16.18 -5.43 4.32
N ILE A 132 -16.15 -5.84 3.05
CA ILE A 132 -15.92 -7.23 2.66
C ILE A 132 -14.44 -7.41 2.30
N ARG A 133 -13.77 -8.35 2.95
CA ARG A 133 -12.39 -8.72 2.64
C ARG A 133 -12.36 -9.93 1.71
N ALA A 134 -11.69 -9.77 0.57
CA ALA A 134 -11.50 -10.87 -0.37
C ALA A 134 -10.52 -11.93 0.17
N PRO A 135 -10.62 -13.19 -0.27
CA PRO A 135 -9.73 -14.26 0.17
C PRO A 135 -8.28 -14.02 -0.21
N SER A 136 -7.37 -14.35 0.70
CA SER A 136 -5.92 -14.34 0.49
C SER A 136 -5.50 -15.33 -0.61
N LYS A 137 -6.24 -16.44 -0.77
CA LYS A 137 -6.01 -17.46 -1.82
C LYS A 137 -6.23 -16.95 -3.24
N TRP A 138 -7.01 -15.88 -3.44
CA TRP A 138 -7.31 -15.37 -4.77
C TRP A 138 -6.10 -14.68 -5.38
N ARG A 139 -5.78 -15.07 -6.62
CA ARG A 139 -4.73 -14.42 -7.40
C ARG A 139 -5.14 -12.97 -7.70
N PRO A 140 -4.26 -11.99 -7.44
CA PRO A 140 -4.55 -10.62 -7.80
C PRO A 140 -4.59 -10.47 -9.33
N PHE A 141 -5.63 -9.82 -9.84
CA PHE A 141 -5.71 -9.37 -11.21
C PHE A 141 -4.82 -8.17 -11.45
N THR A 142 -4.26 -8.09 -12.65
CA THR A 142 -3.63 -6.87 -13.14
C THR A 142 -4.70 -5.87 -13.60
N ILE A 143 -4.41 -4.57 -13.52
CA ILE A 143 -5.33 -3.51 -13.97
C ILE A 143 -5.73 -3.70 -15.45
N ARG A 144 -4.85 -4.29 -16.26
CA ARG A 144 -5.11 -4.57 -17.68
C ARG A 144 -6.11 -5.71 -17.91
N GLU A 145 -6.16 -6.69 -17.03
CA GLU A 145 -7.06 -7.84 -17.13
C GLU A 145 -8.49 -7.50 -16.72
N VAL A 146 -8.68 -6.37 -16.01
CA VAL A 146 -10.01 -5.87 -15.65
C VAL A 146 -10.75 -5.46 -16.92
N LYS A 147 -11.73 -6.28 -17.30
CA LYS A 147 -12.62 -6.07 -18.43
C LYS A 147 -14.00 -5.61 -17.95
N ALA A 148 -14.83 -5.17 -18.90
CA ALA A 148 -16.23 -4.82 -18.64
C ALA A 148 -17.07 -5.96 -18.02
N SER A 149 -16.66 -7.22 -18.18
CA SER A 149 -17.30 -8.37 -17.53
C SER A 149 -17.18 -8.37 -16.00
N CYS A 150 -16.17 -7.70 -15.46
CA CYS A 150 -15.92 -7.63 -14.01
C CYS A 150 -16.62 -6.44 -13.33
N ILE A 151 -17.52 -5.75 -14.04
CA ILE A 151 -18.26 -4.63 -13.47
C ILE A 151 -19.25 -5.15 -12.42
N GLY A 152 -19.21 -4.58 -11.21
CA GLY A 152 -20.07 -4.98 -10.09
C GLY A 152 -19.50 -6.13 -9.25
N GLN A 153 -18.38 -6.73 -9.70
CA GLN A 153 -17.77 -7.87 -9.06
C GLN A 153 -16.70 -7.49 -8.03
N LEU A 154 -16.52 -8.34 -7.02
CA LEU A 154 -15.36 -8.24 -6.14
C LEU A 154 -14.10 -8.73 -6.85
N VAL A 155 -13.13 -7.83 -7.01
CA VAL A 155 -11.84 -8.16 -7.62
C VAL A 155 -10.73 -7.86 -6.62
N ARG A 156 -9.62 -8.59 -6.72
CA ARG A 156 -8.38 -8.24 -6.05
C ARG A 156 -7.43 -7.68 -7.08
N ILE A 157 -6.99 -6.43 -6.93
CA ILE A 157 -6.05 -5.80 -7.86
C ILE A 157 -4.75 -5.48 -7.12
N SER A 158 -3.62 -5.76 -7.77
CA SER A 158 -2.30 -5.34 -7.33
C SER A 158 -1.81 -4.14 -8.15
N GLY A 159 -1.38 -3.08 -7.47
CA GLY A 159 -0.86 -1.89 -8.12
C GLY A 159 -0.15 -0.96 -7.13
N ILE A 160 0.49 0.07 -7.67
CA ILE A 160 1.19 1.11 -6.91
C ILE A 160 0.29 2.34 -6.85
N VAL A 161 0.11 2.91 -5.67
CA VAL A 161 -0.64 4.15 -5.51
C VAL A 161 0.28 5.32 -5.85
N THR A 162 -0.10 6.12 -6.85
CA THR A 162 0.72 7.22 -7.39
C THR A 162 0.32 8.57 -6.80
N ARG A 163 -0.97 8.79 -6.63
CA ARG A 163 -1.56 10.03 -6.11
C ARG A 163 -2.65 9.68 -5.12
N CYS A 164 -2.69 10.39 -4.00
CA CYS A 164 -3.79 10.33 -3.02
C CYS A 164 -4.20 11.77 -2.74
N SER A 165 -5.48 12.10 -2.89
CA SER A 165 -6.01 13.37 -2.41
C SER A 165 -5.97 13.45 -0.89
N ASP A 166 -6.13 14.64 -0.33
CA ASP A 166 -6.47 14.76 1.09
C ASP A 166 -7.87 14.23 1.38
N VAL A 167 -8.13 13.95 2.65
CA VAL A 167 -9.43 13.48 3.13
C VAL A 167 -10.41 14.63 3.10
N LYS A 168 -11.48 14.48 2.32
CA LYS A 168 -12.59 15.43 2.20
C LYS A 168 -13.85 14.84 2.82
N PRO A 169 -14.70 15.62 3.51
CA PRO A 169 -15.98 15.12 3.98
C PRO A 169 -16.95 14.98 2.80
N LEU A 170 -17.57 13.81 2.66
CA LEU A 170 -18.63 13.52 1.70
C LEU A 170 -19.94 13.34 2.47
N MET A 171 -20.96 14.11 2.10
CA MET A 171 -22.26 14.02 2.76
C MET A 171 -22.96 12.73 2.33
N GLN A 172 -23.41 11.94 3.30
CA GLN A 172 -24.18 10.71 3.07
C GLN A 172 -25.68 10.98 3.22
N VAL A 173 -26.06 11.70 4.29
CA VAL A 173 -27.45 12.07 4.54
C VAL A 173 -27.52 13.55 4.87
N ALA A 174 -28.29 14.28 4.08
CA ALA A 174 -28.57 15.69 4.29
C ALA A 174 -29.80 15.85 5.18
N VAL A 175 -29.68 16.67 6.23
CA VAL A 175 -30.81 17.02 7.12
C VAL A 175 -31.18 18.47 6.89
N TYR A 176 -32.45 18.68 6.53
CA TYR A 176 -33.02 20.01 6.33
C TYR A 176 -33.99 20.31 7.46
N THR A 177 -33.86 21.48 8.07
CA THR A 177 -34.87 22.01 9.00
C THR A 177 -35.70 23.08 8.33
N CYS A 178 -37.02 22.96 8.43
CA CYS A 178 -37.92 24.00 7.98
C CYS A 178 -38.09 25.09 9.05
N GLU A 179 -37.92 26.37 8.68
CA GLU A 179 -38.07 27.48 9.64
C GLU A 179 -39.50 27.64 10.18
N GLU A 180 -40.52 27.33 9.38
CA GLU A 180 -41.92 27.54 9.76
C GLU A 180 -42.55 26.37 10.52
N CYS A 181 -42.26 25.13 10.13
CA CYS A 181 -42.85 23.95 10.78
C CYS A 181 -41.91 23.24 11.77
N GLY A 182 -40.64 23.62 11.84
CA GLY A 182 -39.65 23.01 12.73
C GLY A 182 -39.28 21.56 12.37
N TYR A 183 -39.91 20.95 11.35
CA TYR A 183 -39.62 19.57 10.98
C TYR A 183 -38.27 19.39 10.31
N GLU A 184 -37.64 18.27 10.65
CA GLU A 184 -36.45 17.73 9.99
C GLU A 184 -36.84 16.83 8.82
N ILE A 185 -36.21 17.06 7.67
CA ILE A 185 -36.38 16.26 6.46
C ILE A 185 -35.04 15.65 6.11
N PHE A 186 -35.05 14.35 5.85
CA PHE A 186 -33.87 13.57 5.50
C PHE A 186 -33.83 13.32 4.00
N GLN A 187 -32.68 13.59 3.37
CA GLN A 187 -32.40 13.27 1.98
C GLN A 187 -31.10 12.48 1.87
N ASP A 188 -31.19 11.26 1.36
CA ASP A 188 -30.00 10.44 1.10
C ASP A 188 -29.26 10.92 -0.15
N VAL A 189 -27.95 11.11 -0.01
CA VAL A 189 -27.07 11.57 -1.08
C VAL A 189 -26.29 10.38 -1.61
N THR A 190 -26.76 9.82 -2.73
CA THR A 190 -26.08 8.70 -3.39
C THR A 190 -25.04 9.15 -4.43
N THR A 191 -25.19 10.37 -4.96
CA THR A 191 -24.38 10.93 -6.04
C THR A 191 -23.50 12.08 -5.56
N ARG A 192 -22.40 12.35 -6.28
CA ARG A 192 -21.48 13.46 -5.96
C ARG A 192 -22.13 14.83 -6.07
N VAL A 193 -23.04 14.96 -7.02
CA VAL A 193 -23.84 16.15 -7.23
C VAL A 193 -25.27 15.75 -6.89
N PHE A 194 -25.88 16.51 -5.99
CA PHE A 194 -27.28 16.37 -5.64
C PHE A 194 -27.91 17.77 -5.62
N MET A 195 -29.20 17.82 -5.92
CA MET A 195 -29.97 19.06 -5.83
C MET A 195 -30.54 19.15 -4.42
N PRO A 196 -30.26 20.23 -3.68
CA PRO A 196 -30.85 20.42 -2.37
C PRO A 196 -32.35 20.65 -2.48
N LEU A 197 -33.09 20.20 -1.47
CA LEU A 197 -34.51 20.47 -1.34
C LEU A 197 -34.71 21.89 -0.80
N PHE A 198 -35.47 22.70 -1.53
CA PHE A 198 -35.80 24.08 -1.13
C PHE A 198 -37.22 24.20 -0.55
N GLU A 199 -38.15 23.33 -0.98
CA GLU A 199 -39.54 23.37 -0.56
C GLU A 199 -39.84 22.24 0.43
N CYS A 200 -40.47 22.59 1.55
CA CYS A 200 -40.89 21.64 2.57
C CYS A 200 -42.07 20.77 2.07
N PRO A 201 -41.93 19.43 1.99
CA PRO A 201 -43.02 18.53 1.62
C PRO A 201 -43.95 18.18 2.80
N SER A 202 -43.77 18.78 3.99
CA SER A 202 -44.53 18.41 5.18
C SER A 202 -46.01 18.74 5.02
N LYS A 203 -46.87 17.84 5.55
CA LYS A 203 -48.32 18.03 5.55
C LYS A 203 -48.75 19.32 6.26
N LEU A 204 -48.05 19.75 7.32
CA LEU A 204 -48.38 21.00 8.01
C LEU A 204 -48.13 22.23 7.13
N CYS A 205 -47.00 22.31 6.42
CA CYS A 205 -46.74 23.42 5.49
C CYS A 205 -47.69 23.38 4.29
N PHE A 206 -48.01 22.18 3.80
CA PHE A 206 -48.98 21.99 2.72
C PHE A 206 -50.40 22.45 3.11
N VAL A 207 -50.88 22.05 4.29
CA VAL A 207 -52.20 22.44 4.83
C VAL A 207 -52.26 23.94 5.10
N ASN A 208 -51.18 24.52 5.65
CA ASN A 208 -51.12 25.95 5.93
C ASN A 208 -50.88 26.81 4.67
N ARG A 209 -50.74 26.21 3.48
CA ARG A 209 -50.43 26.88 2.19
C ARG A 209 -49.24 27.84 2.27
N LYS A 210 -48.29 27.57 3.17
CA LYS A 210 -47.05 28.34 3.27
C LYS A 210 -45.90 27.50 2.75
N LYS A 211 -45.06 28.11 1.92
CA LYS A 211 -43.82 27.51 1.44
C LYS A 211 -42.73 27.78 2.48
N GLY A 212 -42.65 26.91 3.47
CA GLY A 212 -41.57 26.97 4.45
C GLY A 212 -40.22 26.76 3.76
N ASN A 213 -39.26 27.62 4.05
CA ASN A 213 -37.91 27.53 3.54
C ASN A 213 -37.13 26.45 4.29
N LEU A 214 -36.40 25.62 3.54
CA LEU A 214 -35.57 24.55 4.07
C LEU A 214 -34.12 24.99 4.20
N ILE A 215 -33.57 24.90 5.41
CA ILE A 215 -32.17 25.20 5.68
C ILE A 215 -31.44 23.89 5.95
N LEU A 216 -30.35 23.65 5.22
CA LEU A 216 -29.46 22.53 5.43
C LEU A 216 -28.71 22.71 6.75
N GLN A 217 -28.85 21.77 7.68
CA GLN A 217 -28.10 21.76 8.93
C GLN A 217 -26.89 20.84 8.85
N LEU A 218 -25.69 21.44 8.83
CA LEU A 218 -24.44 20.69 8.76
C LEU A 218 -24.20 19.80 9.99
N ARG A 219 -24.61 20.24 11.19
CA ARG A 219 -24.38 19.44 12.42
C ARG A 219 -25.29 18.21 12.54
N ALA A 220 -26.47 18.26 11.94
CA ALA A 220 -27.42 17.15 11.91
C ALA A 220 -27.18 16.22 10.73
N SER A 221 -26.55 16.71 9.65
CA SER A 221 -26.16 15.89 8.50
C SER A 221 -25.00 14.96 8.81
N LYS A 222 -25.06 13.77 8.21
CA LYS A 222 -24.01 12.76 8.34
C LYS A 222 -22.98 12.88 7.24
N PHE A 223 -21.72 13.02 7.63
CA PHE A 223 -20.58 13.03 6.72
C PHE A 223 -19.74 11.77 6.87
N LEU A 224 -19.27 11.26 5.74
CA LEU A 224 -18.27 10.21 5.65
C LEU A 224 -16.95 10.80 5.18
N LYS A 225 -15.84 10.27 5.69
CA LYS A 225 -14.51 10.59 5.16
C LYS A 225 -14.42 10.04 3.73
N PHE A 226 -13.95 10.85 2.79
CA PHE A 226 -13.77 10.46 1.39
C PHE A 226 -12.38 10.84 0.90
N GLN A 227 -11.75 9.93 0.17
CA GLN A 227 -10.43 10.14 -0.40
C GLN A 227 -10.33 9.47 -1.77
N GLU A 228 -9.72 10.14 -2.73
CA GLU A 228 -9.46 9.59 -4.06
C GLU A 228 -7.99 9.21 -4.18
N ALA A 229 -7.69 8.04 -4.73
CA ALA A 229 -6.32 7.68 -5.07
C ALA A 229 -6.21 7.11 -6.48
N LYS A 230 -5.12 7.47 -7.17
CA LYS A 230 -4.80 6.96 -8.51
C LYS A 230 -3.85 5.79 -8.40
N ILE A 231 -4.30 4.61 -8.81
CA ILE A 231 -3.55 3.36 -8.76
C ILE A 231 -3.00 3.06 -10.15
N GLN A 232 -1.73 2.69 -10.23
CA GLN A 232 -1.01 2.36 -11.44
C GLN A 232 -0.53 0.91 -11.44
N GLU A 233 -0.40 0.33 -12.63
CA GLU A 233 0.18 -0.99 -12.82
C GLU A 233 1.61 -1.10 -12.29
N LEU A 234 1.96 -2.27 -11.77
CA LEU A 234 3.35 -2.63 -11.47
C LEU A 234 4.12 -2.75 -12.79
N ALA A 235 5.37 -2.24 -12.81
CA ALA A 235 6.21 -2.22 -14.01
C ALA A 235 6.48 -3.62 -14.60
N GLU A 236 6.49 -4.67 -13.78
CA GLU A 236 6.70 -6.06 -14.19
C GLU A 236 5.56 -6.60 -15.06
N HIS A 237 4.33 -6.12 -14.83
CA HIS A 237 3.14 -6.54 -15.57
C HIS A 237 2.93 -5.75 -16.87
N VAL A 238 3.77 -4.75 -17.15
CA VAL A 238 3.64 -3.91 -18.35
C VAL A 238 4.38 -4.56 -19.52
N PRO A 239 3.68 -4.90 -20.62
CA PRO A 239 4.34 -5.43 -21.81
C PRO A 239 5.23 -4.35 -22.44
N LYS A 240 6.38 -4.80 -22.99
CA LYS A 240 7.37 -3.91 -23.62
C LYS A 240 6.70 -3.02 -24.69
N GLY A 241 6.89 -1.71 -24.58
CA GLY A 241 6.38 -0.72 -25.54
C GLY A 241 5.02 -0.10 -25.20
N HIS A 242 4.32 -0.58 -24.15
CA HIS A 242 3.09 0.08 -23.68
C HIS A 242 3.32 0.98 -22.48
N ILE A 243 2.50 2.03 -22.38
CA ILE A 243 2.44 2.89 -21.19
C ILE A 243 1.59 2.19 -20.11
N PRO A 244 2.02 2.20 -18.84
CA PRO A 244 1.23 1.68 -17.71
C PRO A 244 -0.13 2.36 -17.60
N ARG A 245 -1.19 1.57 -17.41
CA ARG A 245 -2.54 2.10 -17.18
C ARG A 245 -2.74 2.51 -15.72
N SER A 246 -3.65 3.45 -15.51
CA SER A 246 -4.03 3.94 -14.18
C SER A 246 -5.54 3.94 -14.01
N MET A 247 -6.01 3.61 -12.82
CA MET A 247 -7.42 3.67 -12.43
C MET A 247 -7.59 4.53 -11.17
N ILE A 248 -8.80 5.06 -10.98
CA ILE A 248 -9.14 5.87 -9.79
C ILE A 248 -9.82 4.94 -8.78
N GLY A 249 -9.33 4.94 -7.54
CA GLY A 249 -9.92 4.27 -6.40
C GLY A 249 -10.50 5.27 -5.40
N HIS A 250 -11.72 5.00 -4.95
CA HIS A 250 -12.43 5.78 -3.95
C HIS A 250 -12.38 5.06 -2.60
N PHE A 251 -11.81 5.74 -1.62
CA PHE A 251 -11.75 5.31 -0.23
C PHE A 251 -12.84 6.04 0.53
N ARG A 252 -13.66 5.28 1.26
CA ARG A 252 -14.72 5.80 2.12
C ARG A 252 -14.45 5.41 3.57
N GLY A 253 -14.88 6.27 4.48
CA GLY A 253 -14.89 5.97 5.91
C GLY A 253 -13.51 5.79 6.52
N GLU A 254 -13.36 4.76 7.35
CA GLU A 254 -12.13 4.47 8.10
C GLU A 254 -11.01 3.88 7.22
N MET A 255 -11.30 3.57 5.96
CA MET A 255 -10.29 3.19 4.97
C MET A 255 -9.48 4.40 4.46
N THR A 256 -9.93 5.62 4.74
CA THR A 256 -9.20 6.85 4.42
C THR A 256 -7.93 6.99 5.28
N GLY A 257 -6.85 7.52 4.70
CA GLY A 257 -5.56 7.68 5.36
C GLY A 257 -4.63 6.45 5.31
N LYS A 258 -5.14 5.26 4.94
CA LYS A 258 -4.31 4.06 4.68
C LYS A 258 -3.68 4.17 3.28
N ARG A 259 -2.52 4.82 3.18
CA ARG A 259 -1.87 5.24 1.91
C ARG A 259 -1.28 4.11 1.03
N HIS A 260 -1.35 2.85 1.43
CA HIS A 260 -0.75 1.74 0.69
C HIS A 260 -1.74 0.59 0.51
N CYS A 261 -2.25 0.38 -0.70
CA CYS A 261 -3.47 -0.38 -0.94
C CYS A 261 -3.25 -1.64 -1.77
N THR A 262 -3.77 -2.79 -1.36
CA THR A 262 -4.08 -3.92 -2.26
C THR A 262 -5.38 -4.60 -1.82
N HIS A 263 -6.21 -4.99 -2.80
CA HIS A 263 -7.65 -5.35 -2.78
C HIS A 263 -8.56 -4.18 -3.16
N PHE A 264 -9.37 -4.34 -4.22
CA PHE A 264 -10.18 -3.27 -4.82
C PHE A 264 -11.46 -3.86 -5.42
N LEU A 265 -12.60 -3.59 -4.80
CA LEU A 265 -13.89 -4.06 -5.29
C LEU A 265 -14.35 -3.17 -6.46
N LEU A 266 -14.86 -3.78 -7.54
CA LEU A 266 -15.39 -3.05 -8.68
C LEU A 266 -16.90 -2.89 -8.51
N SER A 267 -17.36 -1.66 -8.30
CA SER A 267 -18.75 -1.33 -8.62
C SER A 267 -18.92 0.15 -8.94
N PHE A 268 -19.69 0.39 -9.99
CA PHE A 268 -20.15 1.70 -10.44
C PHE A 268 -21.57 1.96 -9.93
N PRO A 269 -21.94 3.24 -9.79
CA PRO A 269 -23.20 3.80 -10.25
C PRO A 269 -22.91 4.85 -11.37
N PRO A 270 -23.91 5.14 -12.23
CA PRO A 270 -23.69 5.97 -13.41
C PRO A 270 -23.39 7.43 -13.02
N LEU A 271 -22.39 8.03 -13.66
CA LEU A 271 -22.49 9.46 -13.99
C LEU A 271 -23.46 9.54 -15.17
N GLN A 272 -24.74 9.76 -14.87
CA GLN A 272 -25.63 10.34 -15.86
C GLN A 272 -25.22 11.81 -16.00
N GLN A 273 -24.19 12.08 -16.80
CA GLN A 273 -24.14 13.35 -17.50
C GLN A 273 -24.98 13.18 -18.75
N GLU A 274 -26.02 14.01 -18.86
CA GLU A 274 -26.76 14.23 -20.09
C GLU A 274 -25.83 14.81 -21.16
N VAL A 275 -24.95 13.99 -21.72
CA VAL A 275 -24.29 14.28 -22.99
C VAL A 275 -24.12 12.95 -23.71
N GLU A 276 -24.89 12.83 -24.79
CA GLU A 276 -24.97 11.92 -25.96
C GLU A 276 -23.87 10.87 -26.28
N TRP A 277 -22.85 10.64 -25.46
CA TRP A 277 -21.78 9.68 -25.67
C TRP A 277 -21.62 8.83 -24.41
N SER A 278 -21.95 7.53 -24.50
CA SER A 278 -21.92 6.56 -23.39
C SER A 278 -20.49 6.15 -23.01
N LEU A 279 -19.66 7.12 -22.60
CA LEU A 279 -18.37 6.86 -21.97
C LEU A 279 -18.55 7.00 -20.46
N ALA A 280 -18.79 5.87 -19.79
CA ALA A 280 -18.83 5.81 -18.34
C ALA A 280 -17.40 5.82 -17.79
N ASP A 281 -17.03 6.88 -17.08
CA ASP A 281 -15.78 6.93 -16.33
C ASP A 281 -15.79 5.87 -15.22
N THR A 282 -14.72 5.06 -15.19
CA THR A 282 -14.62 3.90 -14.31
C THR A 282 -13.85 4.20 -13.04
N TYR A 283 -14.39 3.79 -11.90
CA TYR A 283 -13.70 3.87 -10.62
C TYR A 283 -13.82 2.58 -9.82
N LEU A 284 -12.89 2.39 -8.90
CA LEU A 284 -12.84 1.28 -7.96
C LEU A 284 -13.35 1.74 -6.60
N GLU A 285 -14.21 0.98 -5.94
CA GLU A 285 -14.62 1.24 -4.56
C GLU A 285 -13.79 0.35 -3.64
N VAL A 286 -13.00 0.96 -2.75
CA VAL A 286 -12.04 0.19 -1.96
C VAL A 286 -12.70 -0.32 -0.69
N MET A 287 -12.83 -1.64 -0.57
CA MET A 287 -13.42 -2.28 0.62
C MET A 287 -12.36 -2.80 1.60
N SER A 288 -11.24 -3.31 1.10
CA SER A 288 -10.17 -3.84 1.93
C SER A 288 -8.82 -3.42 1.38
N VAL A 289 -7.86 -3.22 2.27
CA VAL A 289 -6.50 -2.84 1.93
C VAL A 289 -5.56 -3.76 2.69
N THR A 290 -4.75 -4.50 1.95
CA THR A 290 -3.59 -5.24 2.46
C THR A 290 -2.31 -4.63 1.92
N HIS A 291 -1.21 -4.85 2.63
CA HIS A 291 0.12 -4.45 2.17
C HIS A 291 0.82 -5.67 1.56
N PHE A 292 1.24 -5.58 0.29
CA PHE A 292 2.01 -6.66 -0.36
C PHE A 292 3.43 -6.77 0.21
N LYS A 293 3.98 -5.64 0.67
CA LYS A 293 5.25 -5.56 1.41
C LYS A 293 4.91 -5.14 2.84
N LYS A 294 4.73 -6.11 3.72
CA LYS A 294 4.56 -5.85 5.15
C LYS A 294 5.82 -5.15 5.68
N LYS A 295 5.66 -4.30 6.69
CA LYS A 295 6.83 -3.86 7.48
C LYS A 295 7.41 -5.09 8.18
N TYR A 296 8.72 -5.13 8.43
CA TYR A 296 9.37 -6.21 9.17
C TYR A 296 8.66 -6.51 10.51
N GLU A 297 8.04 -5.50 11.12
CA GLU A 297 7.27 -5.59 12.37
C GLU A 297 5.90 -6.30 12.24
N GLU A 298 5.37 -6.50 11.03
CA GLU A 298 4.04 -7.09 10.75
C GLU A 298 4.14 -8.48 10.09
N TYR A 299 5.35 -9.00 9.88
CA TYR A 299 5.55 -10.33 9.31
C TYR A 299 5.34 -11.39 10.41
N GLU A 300 4.14 -11.96 10.43
CA GLU A 300 3.84 -13.15 11.22
C GLU A 300 4.55 -14.33 10.59
N LEU A 301 5.53 -14.89 11.30
CA LEU A 301 6.21 -16.11 10.91
C LEU A 301 5.18 -17.25 10.90
N ARG A 302 5.14 -18.02 9.83
CA ARG A 302 4.34 -19.26 9.85
C ARG A 302 5.10 -20.29 10.67
N GLY A 303 4.39 -21.13 11.44
CA GLY A 303 5.04 -22.15 12.29
C GLY A 303 6.07 -23.02 11.55
N ASP A 304 5.83 -23.33 10.27
CA ASP A 304 6.78 -24.07 9.42
C ASP A 304 8.11 -23.30 9.18
N GLU A 305 8.05 -21.97 9.04
CA GLU A 305 9.22 -21.10 8.87
C GLU A 305 9.99 -20.96 10.18
N GLU A 306 9.28 -20.87 11.32
CA GLU A 306 9.90 -20.81 12.66
C GLU A 306 10.72 -22.06 12.96
N GLU A 307 10.21 -23.24 12.63
CA GLU A 307 10.96 -24.49 12.79
C GLU A 307 12.23 -24.52 11.92
N GLN A 308 12.17 -23.98 10.70
CA GLN A 308 13.34 -23.90 9.82
C GLN A 308 14.38 -22.93 10.37
N ILE A 309 13.95 -21.78 10.88
CA ILE A 309 14.84 -20.79 11.51
C ILE A 309 15.49 -21.38 12.77
N ALA A 310 14.73 -22.11 13.59
CA ALA A 310 15.25 -22.78 14.78
C ALA A 310 16.33 -23.83 14.43
N LYS A 311 16.09 -24.66 13.40
CA LYS A 311 17.09 -25.62 12.89
C LYS A 311 18.36 -24.92 12.39
N LEU A 312 18.20 -23.77 11.71
CA LEU A 312 19.34 -22.97 11.25
C LEU A 312 20.09 -22.31 12.41
N ALA A 313 19.41 -21.96 13.50
CA ALA A 313 20.03 -21.37 14.69
C ALA A 313 20.92 -22.35 15.45
N GLU A 314 20.57 -23.65 15.45
CA GLU A 314 21.36 -24.72 16.07
C GLU A 314 22.67 -25.00 15.31
N ASP A 315 22.67 -24.76 14.00
CA ASP A 315 23.85 -24.89 13.14
C ASP A 315 24.86 -23.76 13.41
N GLY A 316 25.84 -23.96 14.30
CA GLY A 316 26.82 -22.94 14.71
C GLY A 316 27.67 -22.22 13.63
N ASN A 317 27.50 -22.53 12.33
CA ASN A 317 28.16 -21.88 11.18
C ASN A 317 27.21 -21.07 10.28
N ILE A 318 26.17 -20.46 10.84
CA ILE A 318 25.13 -19.68 10.14
C ILE A 318 25.73 -18.61 9.21
N TYR A 319 26.71 -17.86 9.68
CA TYR A 319 27.27 -16.72 8.94
C TYR A 319 27.89 -17.12 7.59
N ASN A 320 28.64 -18.23 7.57
CA ASN A 320 29.25 -18.73 6.34
C ASN A 320 28.20 -19.37 5.43
N LYS A 321 27.25 -20.12 6.00
CA LYS A 321 26.15 -20.74 5.24
C LYS A 321 25.30 -19.68 4.54
N LEU A 322 24.82 -18.67 5.26
CA LEU A 322 24.01 -17.59 4.67
C LEU A 322 24.79 -16.79 3.64
N ALA A 323 26.09 -16.55 3.85
CA ALA A 323 26.93 -15.86 2.87
C ALA A 323 27.11 -16.67 1.58
N GLN A 324 27.18 -18.00 1.64
CA GLN A 324 27.27 -18.86 0.46
C GLN A 324 25.91 -19.00 -0.24
N LEU A 325 24.81 -18.99 0.52
CA LEU A 325 23.45 -18.95 0.00
C LEU A 325 23.11 -17.61 -0.69
N LEU A 326 23.79 -16.52 -0.32
CA LEU A 326 23.64 -15.24 -1.00
C LEU A 326 24.23 -15.31 -2.42
N ALA A 327 23.37 -15.20 -3.44
CA ALA A 327 23.74 -15.29 -4.86
C ALA A 327 24.56 -16.56 -5.19
N PRO A 328 23.97 -17.76 -5.16
CA PRO A 328 24.69 -19.02 -5.41
C PRO A 328 25.14 -19.16 -6.89
N GLU A 329 24.53 -18.40 -7.81
CA GLU A 329 24.93 -18.33 -9.22
C GLU A 329 26.34 -17.76 -9.44
N ILE A 330 26.84 -16.97 -8.48
CA ILE A 330 28.11 -16.27 -8.59
C ILE A 330 29.17 -17.02 -7.80
N TYR A 331 30.19 -17.49 -8.50
CA TYR A 331 31.33 -18.17 -7.91
C TYR A 331 32.21 -17.22 -7.08
N GLY A 332 32.69 -17.69 -5.94
CA GLY A 332 33.64 -16.96 -5.09
C GLY A 332 33.06 -15.74 -4.37
N HIS A 333 33.93 -14.75 -4.15
CA HIS A 333 33.63 -13.49 -3.45
C HIS A 333 33.00 -13.65 -2.05
N GLU A 334 33.44 -14.64 -1.26
CA GLU A 334 32.86 -14.91 0.06
C GLU A 334 32.85 -13.69 0.98
N TYR A 335 33.94 -12.92 1.01
CA TYR A 335 34.04 -11.71 1.83
C TYR A 335 33.09 -10.59 1.36
N VAL A 336 32.86 -10.48 0.05
CA VAL A 336 31.90 -9.50 -0.49
C VAL A 336 30.49 -9.89 -0.08
N LYS A 337 30.13 -11.16 -0.26
CA LYS A 337 28.82 -11.69 0.12
C LYS A 337 28.56 -11.53 1.62
N LYS A 338 29.57 -11.81 2.44
CA LYS A 338 29.58 -11.55 3.90
C LYS A 338 29.31 -10.08 4.25
N ALA A 339 29.96 -9.15 3.57
CA ALA A 339 29.72 -7.71 3.79
C ALA A 339 28.32 -7.29 3.36
N LEU A 340 27.83 -7.83 2.24
CA LEU A 340 26.47 -7.58 1.75
C LEU A 340 25.39 -8.17 2.66
N LEU A 341 25.67 -9.30 3.32
CA LEU A 341 24.79 -9.85 4.34
C LEU A 341 24.69 -8.91 5.55
N LEU A 342 25.80 -8.36 6.02
CA LEU A 342 25.79 -7.37 7.09
C LEU A 342 25.04 -6.09 6.70
N LEU A 343 25.07 -5.71 5.43
CA LEU A 343 24.28 -4.59 4.90
C LEU A 343 22.78 -4.85 5.00
N LEU A 344 22.33 -6.07 4.70
CA LEU A 344 20.91 -6.45 4.76
C LEU A 344 20.38 -6.50 6.19
N VAL A 345 21.19 -7.04 7.12
CA VAL A 345 20.82 -7.09 8.55
C VAL A 345 20.79 -5.68 9.16
N GLY A 346 21.78 -4.84 8.82
CA GLY A 346 21.93 -3.50 9.39
C GLY A 346 22.17 -3.53 10.91
N ALA A 347 22.27 -2.35 11.53
CA ALA A 347 22.31 -2.20 12.99
C ALA A 347 21.12 -1.38 13.49
N PRO A 348 20.65 -1.63 14.73
CA PRO A 348 19.55 -0.86 15.29
C PRO A 348 19.96 0.59 15.54
N TYR A 349 19.02 1.50 15.34
CA TYR A 349 19.21 2.92 15.59
C TYR A 349 19.38 3.20 17.09
N ARG A 350 20.49 3.84 17.47
CA ARG A 350 20.77 4.16 18.88
C ARG A 350 20.52 5.63 19.15
N LYS A 351 19.64 5.90 20.11
CA LYS A 351 19.49 7.23 20.71
C LYS A 351 20.33 7.27 21.99
N LEU A 352 21.31 8.18 22.03
CA LEU A 352 22.05 8.47 23.25
C LEU A 352 21.15 9.24 24.22
N LYS A 353 21.50 9.23 25.51
CA LYS A 353 20.77 9.96 26.56
C LYS A 353 20.77 11.48 26.31
N ASP A 354 21.76 11.99 25.57
CA ASP A 354 21.91 13.41 25.20
C ASP A 354 21.04 13.83 24.00
N GLY A 355 20.15 12.97 23.50
CA GLY A 355 19.28 13.27 22.36
C GLY A 355 19.98 13.20 21.00
N MET A 356 21.31 13.04 20.97
CA MET A 356 22.05 12.68 19.77
C MET A 356 21.63 11.30 19.28
N LYS A 357 21.46 11.19 17.97
CA LYS A 357 20.98 9.97 17.35
C LYS A 357 22.05 9.43 16.41
N ILE A 358 22.43 8.17 16.59
CA ILE A 358 23.46 7.50 15.79
C ILE A 358 22.77 6.57 14.81
N ARG A 359 23.12 6.72 13.52
CA ARG A 359 22.65 5.84 12.45
C ARG A 359 23.24 4.43 12.60
N GLY A 360 22.42 3.43 12.32
CA GLY A 360 22.83 2.02 12.28
C GLY A 360 22.98 1.45 10.86
N ASP A 361 22.68 2.25 9.84
CA ASP A 361 22.71 1.81 8.44
C ASP A 361 24.15 1.80 7.90
N LEU A 362 24.50 0.74 7.18
CA LEU A 362 25.80 0.57 6.54
C LEU A 362 25.74 1.06 5.09
N HIS A 363 26.88 1.57 4.62
CA HIS A 363 27.07 2.04 3.25
C HIS A 363 28.30 1.35 2.68
N ILE A 364 28.11 0.62 1.59
CA ILE A 364 29.15 -0.18 0.95
C ILE A 364 29.39 0.34 -0.46
N PHE A 365 30.66 0.47 -0.82
CA PHE A 365 31.10 0.82 -2.17
C PHE A 365 31.91 -0.33 -2.76
N LEU A 366 31.40 -0.91 -3.85
CA LEU A 366 32.05 -1.98 -4.60
C LEU A 366 32.77 -1.39 -5.81
N MET A 367 34.10 -1.40 -5.79
CA MET A 367 34.92 -0.96 -6.89
C MET A 367 35.58 -2.17 -7.58
N GLY A 368 35.71 -2.12 -8.89
CA GLY A 368 36.69 -2.97 -9.56
C GLY A 368 36.47 -3.14 -11.05
N ASP A 369 37.23 -4.05 -11.62
CA ASP A 369 37.28 -4.28 -13.07
C ASP A 369 35.92 -4.76 -13.65
N PRO A 370 35.66 -4.49 -14.94
CA PRO A 370 34.51 -5.05 -15.65
C PRO A 370 34.64 -6.57 -15.75
N GLY A 371 33.52 -7.28 -15.66
CA GLY A 371 33.50 -8.75 -15.73
C GLY A 371 33.37 -9.45 -14.37
N VAL A 372 33.61 -8.75 -13.25
CA VAL A 372 33.58 -9.34 -11.89
C VAL A 372 32.15 -9.47 -11.31
N ALA A 373 31.14 -9.70 -12.15
CA ALA A 373 29.73 -9.92 -11.77
C ALA A 373 29.05 -8.88 -10.81
N LYS A 374 29.65 -7.71 -10.55
CA LYS A 374 29.18 -6.73 -9.54
C LYS A 374 27.71 -6.38 -9.69
N SER A 375 27.27 -6.09 -10.90
CA SER A 375 25.89 -5.66 -11.13
C SER A 375 24.88 -6.79 -11.06
N GLN A 376 25.33 -8.05 -11.19
CA GLN A 376 24.50 -9.21 -10.92
C GLN A 376 24.31 -9.39 -9.41
N LEU A 377 25.38 -9.22 -8.60
CA LEU A 377 25.27 -9.18 -7.14
C LEU A 377 24.27 -8.11 -6.69
N LEU A 378 24.38 -6.89 -7.23
CA LEU A 378 23.47 -5.79 -6.91
C LEU A 378 22.00 -6.13 -7.20
N LYS A 379 21.71 -6.70 -8.37
CA LYS A 379 20.34 -7.11 -8.73
C LYS A 379 19.80 -8.19 -7.79
N HIS A 380 20.63 -9.16 -7.42
CA HIS A 380 20.22 -10.24 -6.53
C HIS A 380 19.83 -9.71 -5.14
N ILE A 381 20.63 -8.81 -4.58
CA ILE A 381 20.37 -8.18 -3.27
C ILE A 381 19.07 -7.37 -3.28
N ILE A 382 18.77 -6.68 -4.39
CA ILE A 382 17.54 -5.89 -4.52
C ILE A 382 16.31 -6.78 -4.60
N ASN A 383 16.42 -7.95 -5.24
CA ASN A 383 15.35 -8.93 -5.27
C ASN A 383 15.12 -9.55 -3.88
N LEU A 384 16.19 -9.70 -3.10
CA LEU A 384 16.11 -10.17 -1.73
C LEU A 384 15.49 -9.12 -0.80
N GLU A 385 15.89 -7.85 -0.90
CA GLU A 385 15.37 -6.78 -0.05
C GLU A 385 13.94 -6.34 -0.46
N PRO A 386 12.91 -6.47 0.40
CA PRO A 386 11.55 -6.07 0.06
C PRO A 386 11.44 -4.59 -0.31
N ARG A 387 12.30 -3.72 0.21
CA ARG A 387 12.31 -2.27 -0.07
C ARG A 387 13.46 -1.82 -0.99
N GLY A 388 14.06 -2.75 -1.72
CA GLY A 388 15.14 -2.46 -2.64
C GLY A 388 14.66 -1.75 -3.91
N VAL A 389 15.38 -0.72 -4.34
CA VAL A 389 15.19 -0.11 -5.65
C VAL A 389 16.52 0.01 -6.39
N TYR A 390 16.49 -0.44 -7.64
CA TYR A 390 17.63 -0.35 -8.54
C TYR A 390 17.58 0.96 -9.33
N THR A 391 18.63 1.77 -9.23
CA THR A 391 18.80 2.97 -10.04
C THR A 391 20.13 2.94 -10.78
N THR A 392 20.17 3.59 -11.94
CA THR A 392 21.40 3.73 -12.73
C THR A 392 21.78 5.20 -12.79
N GLY A 393 23.04 5.52 -12.52
CA GLY A 393 23.50 6.91 -12.40
C GLY A 393 23.40 7.78 -13.67
N ARG A 394 23.03 7.21 -14.83
CA ARG A 394 22.78 7.95 -16.08
C ARG A 394 21.28 8.07 -16.41
N GLY A 395 20.44 7.22 -15.83
CA GLY A 395 18.99 7.21 -16.05
C GLY A 395 18.20 7.94 -14.96
N SER A 396 18.86 8.42 -13.90
CA SER A 396 18.24 9.13 -12.78
C SER A 396 18.90 10.49 -12.61
N ASN A 397 18.12 11.57 -12.77
CA ASN A 397 18.55 12.91 -12.38
C ASN A 397 18.35 13.09 -10.86
N GLY A 398 19.00 14.07 -10.22
CA GLY A 398 18.82 14.35 -8.79
C GLY A 398 17.39 14.56 -8.34
N VAL A 399 16.54 15.11 -9.22
CA VAL A 399 15.09 15.25 -8.97
C VAL A 399 14.39 13.88 -8.90
N GLY A 400 14.85 12.90 -9.67
CA GLY A 400 14.38 11.52 -9.63
C GLY A 400 15.01 10.65 -8.53
N LEU A 401 16.14 11.09 -7.94
CA LEU A 401 16.76 10.44 -6.77
C LEU A 401 16.24 10.98 -5.43
N THR A 402 15.76 12.22 -5.39
CA THR A 402 15.33 12.91 -4.17
C THR A 402 13.81 12.97 -4.06
N ALA A 403 13.21 14.08 -4.46
CA ALA A 403 11.79 14.17 -4.72
C ALA A 403 11.51 15.29 -5.74
N ALA A 404 10.45 15.09 -6.52
CA ALA A 404 9.93 16.10 -7.42
C ALA A 404 8.69 16.75 -6.79
N VAL A 405 8.61 18.07 -6.94
CA VAL A 405 7.47 18.88 -6.51
C VAL A 405 6.71 19.26 -7.78
N GLN A 406 5.51 18.73 -7.95
CA GLN A 406 4.66 19.04 -9.11
C GLN A 406 3.38 19.75 -8.66
N LYS A 407 3.07 20.89 -9.30
CA LYS A 407 1.80 21.60 -9.18
C LYS A 407 0.77 20.92 -10.06
N ASP A 408 -0.36 20.49 -9.49
CA ASP A 408 -1.49 20.00 -10.28
C ASP A 408 -2.33 21.19 -10.80
N PRO A 409 -2.84 21.14 -12.05
CA PRO A 409 -3.54 22.26 -12.68
C PRO A 409 -5.03 22.43 -12.30
N PHE A 410 -5.66 21.43 -11.67
CA PHE A 410 -7.12 21.45 -11.41
C PHE A 410 -7.52 21.80 -9.97
N GLU A 411 -6.66 21.57 -8.98
CA GLU A 411 -6.90 21.99 -7.60
C GLU A 411 -5.98 23.17 -7.28
N TRP A 412 -6.56 24.32 -6.92
CA TRP A 412 -5.81 25.57 -6.72
C TRP A 412 -4.80 25.51 -5.57
N ILE A 413 -4.85 24.47 -4.74
CA ILE A 413 -3.84 24.16 -3.73
C ILE A 413 -3.78 22.63 -3.57
N MET A 414 -2.99 21.94 -4.41
CA MET A 414 -2.37 20.65 -4.02
C MET A 414 -1.09 20.46 -4.82
N ILE A 415 0.04 20.69 -4.15
CA ILE A 415 1.37 20.42 -4.68
C ILE A 415 1.80 19.08 -4.11
N TYR A 416 1.86 18.07 -4.96
CA TYR A 416 2.34 16.76 -4.57
C TYR A 416 3.86 16.83 -4.44
N LEU A 417 4.35 16.69 -3.20
CA LEU A 417 5.60 15.96 -2.99
C LEU A 417 5.25 14.53 -3.34
N VAL A 418 5.76 14.00 -4.45
CA VAL A 418 5.83 12.55 -4.62
C VAL A 418 7.03 12.12 -3.78
N PRO A 419 6.85 11.61 -2.56
CA PRO A 419 7.97 11.06 -1.84
C PRO A 419 8.22 9.73 -2.54
N ILE A 420 9.37 9.60 -3.20
CA ILE A 420 9.95 8.26 -3.35
C ILE A 420 10.47 7.77 -1.97
N SER A 421 10.21 8.54 -0.89
CA SER A 421 10.43 8.22 0.52
C SER A 421 9.53 7.08 0.99
N TYR A 422 9.90 5.86 0.62
CA TYR A 422 10.01 4.68 1.48
C TYR A 422 11.04 3.71 0.85
N MET A 423 12.15 4.22 0.31
CA MET A 423 13.23 3.41 -0.30
C MET A 423 14.27 3.07 0.77
N ILE A 424 14.37 1.80 1.18
CA ILE A 424 15.39 1.38 2.15
C ILE A 424 16.66 0.83 1.49
N LEU A 425 16.69 0.64 0.16
CA LEU A 425 17.95 0.37 -0.55
C LEU A 425 17.98 1.18 -1.85
N VAL A 426 18.80 2.24 -1.91
CA VAL A 426 19.18 2.85 -3.18
C VAL A 426 20.46 2.15 -3.60
N VAL A 427 20.33 1.18 -4.50
CA VAL A 427 21.46 0.52 -5.10
C VAL A 427 21.83 1.25 -6.39
N ILE A 428 22.90 2.04 -6.34
CA ILE A 428 23.44 2.71 -7.52
C ILE A 428 24.37 1.71 -8.19
N SER A 429 23.83 0.96 -9.15
CA SER A 429 24.65 0.14 -10.05
C SER A 429 25.07 0.97 -11.24
N LYS A 430 26.36 1.07 -11.46
CA LYS A 430 26.93 1.73 -12.62
C LYS A 430 27.64 0.71 -13.50
N VAL A 431 26.88 0.09 -14.41
CA VAL A 431 27.45 -0.64 -15.55
C VAL A 431 27.61 0.36 -16.69
N LEU A 432 28.86 0.65 -17.07
CA LEU A 432 29.15 1.21 -18.37
C LEU A 432 29.82 0.12 -19.20
N TRP A 433 29.18 -0.24 -20.32
CA TRP A 433 29.87 -0.88 -21.43
C TRP A 433 30.31 0.16 -22.44
N PHE A 434 31.49 -0.09 -23.00
CA PHE A 434 32.29 0.71 -23.92
C PHE A 434 31.59 1.05 -25.24
N ASN A 435 31.85 2.27 -25.75
CA ASN A 435 32.41 2.46 -27.09
C ASN A 435 32.96 3.89 -27.26
N ARG A 436 34.21 3.97 -27.75
CA ARG A 436 34.98 5.12 -28.28
C ARG A 436 35.40 6.26 -27.32
N GLN A 437 36.73 6.39 -27.24
CA GLN A 437 37.60 7.55 -27.01
C GLN A 437 37.02 8.79 -26.32
N HIS A 438 37.70 9.19 -25.23
CA HIS A 438 37.49 10.42 -24.45
C HIS A 438 36.12 10.53 -23.77
N ASP A 439 35.91 9.79 -22.68
CA ASP A 439 34.91 10.20 -21.69
C ASP A 439 35.18 9.57 -20.31
N LEU A 440 35.55 10.43 -19.37
CA LEU A 440 35.88 10.12 -17.98
C LEU A 440 34.64 9.59 -17.22
N SER A 441 34.82 8.49 -16.48
CA SER A 441 33.98 7.90 -15.42
C SER A 441 32.67 8.64 -15.03
N SER A 442 31.49 8.24 -15.53
CA SER A 442 30.21 8.96 -15.28
C SER A 442 29.65 9.06 -13.83
N LEU A 443 30.40 8.75 -12.75
CA LEU A 443 30.02 9.13 -11.37
C LEU A 443 30.51 10.57 -11.11
N THR A 444 31.55 10.98 -11.85
CA THR A 444 31.92 12.38 -12.02
C THR A 444 31.01 13.14 -12.99
N LYS A 445 30.02 12.49 -13.63
CA LYS A 445 28.93 13.14 -14.39
C LYS A 445 27.61 13.19 -13.62
N LEU A 446 27.58 12.86 -12.33
CA LEU A 446 26.49 13.33 -11.47
C LEU A 446 26.67 14.84 -11.32
N ASP A 447 25.61 15.59 -11.64
CA ASP A 447 25.57 17.04 -11.45
C ASP A 447 25.91 17.38 -10.00
N GLU A 448 26.52 18.54 -9.77
CA GLU A 448 26.92 18.96 -8.43
C GLU A 448 25.73 19.00 -7.45
N SER A 449 24.52 19.27 -7.95
CA SER A 449 23.26 19.19 -7.20
C SER A 449 22.92 17.80 -6.67
N ASP A 450 23.30 16.75 -7.40
CA ASP A 450 22.96 15.37 -7.05
C ASP A 450 23.92 14.86 -5.97
N ARG A 451 25.17 15.35 -6.01
CA ARG A 451 26.17 15.05 -4.99
C ARG A 451 25.79 15.65 -3.64
N THR A 452 25.36 16.92 -3.61
CA THR A 452 24.95 17.57 -2.36
C THR A 452 23.75 16.87 -1.72
N ALA A 453 22.78 16.43 -2.52
CA ALA A 453 21.66 15.64 -2.03
C ALA A 453 22.08 14.30 -1.43
N ILE A 454 23.00 13.56 -2.07
CA ILE A 454 23.53 12.30 -1.53
C ILE A 454 24.31 12.55 -0.23
N HIS A 455 25.06 13.65 -0.13
CA HIS A 455 25.74 14.05 1.10
C HIS A 455 24.74 14.28 2.25
N GLU A 456 23.63 14.96 1.97
CA GLU A 456 22.60 15.29 2.96
C GLU A 456 21.85 14.05 3.45
N VAL A 457 21.33 13.22 2.52
CA VAL A 457 20.68 11.93 2.81
C VAL A 457 21.57 11.11 3.70
N LYS A 458 22.85 11.10 3.41
CA LYS A 458 23.76 10.20 4.07
C LYS A 458 24.10 10.66 5.48
N GLU A 459 24.48 11.92 5.64
CA GLU A 459 24.96 12.43 6.92
C GLU A 459 23.82 12.58 7.92
N GLN A 460 22.68 13.13 7.47
CA GLN A 460 21.58 13.49 8.35
C GLN A 460 20.41 12.50 8.27
N GLN A 461 20.42 11.57 7.31
CA GLN A 461 19.25 10.73 6.99
C GLN A 461 18.00 11.57 6.73
N THR A 462 18.19 12.77 6.19
CA THR A 462 17.12 13.69 5.85
C THR A 462 17.39 14.33 4.49
N LEU A 463 16.32 14.68 3.81
CA LEU A 463 16.30 15.41 2.55
C LEU A 463 15.51 16.69 2.75
N SER A 464 16.19 17.83 2.77
CA SER A 464 15.54 19.13 2.77
C SER A 464 15.25 19.57 1.34
N ILE A 465 13.99 19.94 1.10
CA ILE A 465 13.52 20.42 -0.18
C ILE A 465 12.96 21.81 0.04
N ALA A 466 13.66 22.79 -0.53
CA ALA A 466 13.26 24.19 -0.58
C ALA A 466 13.01 24.58 -2.04
N LYS A 467 11.81 24.28 -2.56
CA LYS A 467 11.43 24.57 -3.95
C LYS A 467 10.00 25.11 -4.03
N VAL A 468 9.79 26.07 -4.94
CA VAL A 468 8.45 26.61 -5.27
C VAL A 468 7.66 27.06 -4.02
N GLY A 469 8.32 27.70 -3.06
CA GLY A 469 7.70 28.20 -1.82
C GLY A 469 7.41 27.14 -0.75
N ILE A 470 7.80 25.88 -0.97
CA ILE A 470 7.70 24.81 0.02
C ILE A 470 9.09 24.54 0.60
N THR A 471 9.23 24.68 1.92
CA THR A 471 10.40 24.29 2.70
C THR A 471 10.02 23.11 3.60
N THR A 472 10.36 21.89 3.18
CA THR A 472 10.04 20.66 3.93
C THR A 472 11.27 19.78 4.06
N SER A 473 11.41 19.08 5.18
CA SER A 473 12.42 18.04 5.37
C SER A 473 11.75 16.67 5.39
N LEU A 474 12.22 15.78 4.52
CA LEU A 474 11.80 14.39 4.45
C LEU A 474 12.84 13.52 5.16
N ASN A 475 12.38 12.50 5.88
CA ASN A 475 13.27 11.51 6.46
C ASN A 475 13.67 10.50 5.37
N ALA A 476 14.97 10.25 5.24
CA ALA A 476 15.60 9.40 4.25
C ALA A 476 16.52 8.40 4.95
N ARG A 477 15.91 7.39 5.59
CA ARG A 477 16.62 6.24 6.17
C ARG A 477 16.89 5.23 5.08
N ILE A 478 18.12 5.25 4.57
CA ILE A 478 18.51 4.46 3.39
C ILE A 478 19.89 3.89 3.61
N ALA A 479 20.06 2.59 3.36
CA ALA A 479 21.37 1.99 3.16
C ALA A 479 21.77 2.13 1.67
N ILE A 480 22.99 2.61 1.44
CA ILE A 480 23.47 2.90 0.07
C ILE A 480 24.49 1.83 -0.30
N LEU A 481 24.19 1.10 -1.37
CA LEU A 481 25.11 0.17 -2.00
C LEU A 481 25.44 0.70 -3.39
N ALA A 482 26.70 1.08 -3.59
CA ALA A 482 27.15 1.63 -4.85
C ALA A 482 28.16 0.68 -5.50
N ALA A 483 28.08 0.50 -6.81
CA ALA A 483 29.13 -0.15 -7.58
C ALA A 483 29.68 0.78 -8.66
N ALA A 484 31.01 0.78 -8.80
CA ALA A 484 31.71 1.56 -9.81
C ALA A 484 32.87 0.77 -10.45
N SER A 485 33.17 1.14 -11.68
CA SER A 485 34.39 0.72 -12.38
C SER A 485 35.48 1.77 -12.18
N PRO A 486 36.77 1.38 -12.19
CA PRO A 486 37.90 2.32 -12.16
C PRO A 486 37.85 3.32 -13.31
N ALA A 487 38.48 4.48 -13.11
CA ALA A 487 38.44 5.61 -14.05
C ALA A 487 38.89 5.24 -15.48
N TRP A 488 39.86 4.31 -15.60
CA TRP A 488 40.43 3.87 -16.87
C TRP A 488 39.95 2.48 -17.31
N GLY A 489 38.82 2.03 -16.77
CA GLY A 489 38.22 0.73 -17.10
C GLY A 489 38.88 -0.44 -16.38
N ARG A 490 40.21 -0.47 -16.27
CA ARG A 490 40.95 -1.40 -15.40
C ARG A 490 41.69 -0.66 -14.30
N TYR A 491 41.94 -1.35 -13.19
CA TYR A 491 42.68 -0.79 -12.07
C TYR A 491 44.19 -0.82 -12.33
N ASP A 492 44.81 0.35 -12.41
CA ASP A 492 46.26 0.47 -12.62
C ASP A 492 46.99 0.43 -11.28
N LEU A 493 47.76 -0.64 -11.02
CA LEU A 493 48.57 -0.79 -9.80
C LEU A 493 49.70 0.23 -9.66
N ARG A 494 50.08 0.91 -10.76
CA ARG A 494 51.14 1.92 -10.78
C ARG A 494 50.67 3.28 -10.25
N ARG A 495 49.36 3.51 -10.16
CA ARG A 495 48.77 4.77 -9.73
C ARG A 495 48.27 4.66 -8.30
N THR A 496 48.08 5.82 -7.68
CA THR A 496 47.52 5.88 -6.34
C THR A 496 46.04 5.44 -6.38
N PRO A 497 45.53 4.77 -5.33
CA PRO A 497 44.13 4.38 -5.27
C PRO A 497 43.15 5.55 -5.47
N ALA A 498 43.50 6.74 -4.96
CA ALA A 498 42.68 7.95 -5.10
C ALA A 498 42.51 8.37 -6.57
N GLU A 499 43.58 8.32 -7.36
CA GLU A 499 43.55 8.61 -8.80
C GLU A 499 42.72 7.58 -9.57
N ASN A 500 42.83 6.29 -9.21
CA ASN A 500 42.06 5.22 -9.83
C ASN A 500 40.54 5.33 -9.56
N ILE A 501 40.18 5.80 -8.36
CA ILE A 501 38.79 5.96 -7.92
C ILE A 501 38.14 7.23 -8.51
N ASN A 502 38.91 8.31 -8.66
CA ASN A 502 38.44 9.59 -9.19
C ASN A 502 37.17 10.12 -8.48
N LEU A 503 37.12 10.01 -7.14
CA LEU A 503 36.07 10.58 -6.30
C LEU A 503 36.67 11.52 -5.25
N PRO A 504 35.98 12.63 -4.92
CA PRO A 504 36.43 13.51 -3.88
C PRO A 504 36.47 12.79 -2.52
N PRO A 505 37.46 13.05 -1.65
CA PRO A 505 37.58 12.41 -0.33
C PRO A 505 36.34 12.55 0.55
N ALA A 506 35.58 13.64 0.40
CA ALA A 506 34.31 13.86 1.08
C ALA A 506 33.27 12.76 0.77
N LEU A 507 33.24 12.25 -0.46
CA LEU A 507 32.37 11.11 -0.84
C LEU A 507 32.96 9.76 -0.45
N LEU A 508 34.27 9.65 -0.24
CA LEU A 508 34.88 8.38 0.15
C LEU A 508 34.79 8.12 1.66
N SER A 509 35.06 9.13 2.47
CA SER A 509 34.89 9.09 3.94
C SER A 509 33.47 8.72 4.39
N ILE A 510 32.54 8.93 3.48
CA ILE A 510 31.13 8.64 3.60
C ILE A 510 30.92 7.11 3.68
N PHE A 511 31.59 6.31 2.84
CA PHE A 511 31.40 4.86 2.80
C PHE A 511 32.15 4.18 3.95
N TYR A 512 31.48 3.24 4.61
CA TYR A 512 32.08 2.50 5.72
C TYR A 512 33.03 1.41 5.22
N LEU A 513 32.62 0.73 4.15
CA LEU A 513 33.41 -0.33 3.53
C LEU A 513 33.57 0.00 2.04
N LEU A 514 34.83 0.14 1.64
CA LEU A 514 35.22 0.25 0.24
C LEU A 514 35.89 -1.07 -0.16
N TRP A 515 35.21 -1.84 -1.01
CA TRP A 515 35.71 -3.12 -1.47
C TRP A 515 36.30 -3.00 -2.86
N LEU A 516 37.57 -3.35 -3.00
CA LEU A 516 38.27 -3.41 -4.28
C LEU A 516 38.30 -4.86 -4.76
N THR A 517 37.69 -5.12 -5.92
CA THR A 517 37.75 -6.42 -6.60
C THR A 517 38.59 -6.27 -7.86
N LEU A 518 39.76 -6.91 -7.83
CA LEU A 518 40.68 -6.94 -8.95
C LEU A 518 40.52 -8.25 -9.69
N ASP A 519 40.49 -8.17 -11.02
CA ASP A 519 40.55 -9.34 -11.89
C ASP A 519 42.02 -9.77 -12.03
N ARG A 520 42.39 -10.86 -11.35
CA ARG A 520 43.73 -11.47 -11.45
C ARG A 520 43.63 -12.73 -12.29
N ALA A 521 44.47 -12.81 -13.32
CA ALA A 521 44.53 -13.97 -14.19
C ALA A 521 45.27 -15.12 -13.50
N ASP A 522 44.52 -15.94 -12.77
CA ASP A 522 44.99 -17.13 -12.07
C ASP A 522 44.32 -18.37 -12.69
N MET A 523 45.13 -19.28 -13.26
CA MET A 523 44.63 -20.41 -14.05
C MET A 523 43.68 -21.34 -13.28
N ASP A 524 43.96 -21.58 -12.00
CA ASP A 524 43.17 -22.47 -11.17
C ASP A 524 41.79 -21.89 -10.86
N THR A 525 41.73 -20.61 -10.48
CA THR A 525 40.46 -19.92 -10.19
C THR A 525 39.61 -19.73 -11.43
N ASP A 526 40.24 -19.44 -12.57
CA ASP A 526 39.55 -19.28 -13.85
C ASP A 526 38.93 -20.60 -14.31
N LEU A 527 39.64 -21.71 -14.11
CA LEU A 527 39.16 -23.04 -14.43
C LEU A 527 37.98 -23.46 -13.53
N GLU A 528 38.05 -23.18 -12.23
CA GLU A 528 36.93 -23.41 -11.31
C GLU A 528 35.72 -22.55 -11.63
N MET A 529 35.93 -21.26 -11.89
CA MET A 529 34.89 -20.33 -12.31
C MET A 529 34.23 -20.80 -13.62
N ALA A 530 35.01 -21.20 -14.62
CA ALA A 530 34.49 -21.71 -15.88
C ALA A 530 33.65 -22.98 -15.68
N ARG A 531 34.13 -23.94 -14.85
CA ARG A 531 33.36 -25.14 -14.49
C ARG A 531 32.04 -24.77 -13.83
N HIS A 532 32.04 -23.83 -12.90
CA HIS A 532 30.83 -23.35 -12.23
C HIS A 532 29.83 -22.74 -13.20
N VAL A 533 30.28 -21.84 -14.08
CA VAL A 533 29.41 -21.18 -15.07
C VAL A 533 28.84 -22.18 -16.07
N VAL A 534 29.65 -23.12 -16.57
CA VAL A 534 29.18 -24.18 -17.48
C VAL A 534 28.12 -25.05 -16.80
N TYR A 535 28.34 -25.42 -15.54
CA TYR A 535 27.37 -26.21 -14.76
C TYR A 535 26.03 -25.48 -14.63
N VAL A 536 26.06 -24.20 -14.23
CA VAL A 536 24.84 -23.38 -14.09
C VAL A 536 24.08 -23.29 -15.41
N HIS A 537 24.78 -23.15 -16.55
CA HIS A 537 24.14 -23.11 -17.86
C HIS A 537 23.55 -24.47 -18.30
N GLN A 538 24.19 -25.58 -17.94
CA GLN A 538 23.71 -26.92 -18.28
C GLN A 538 22.48 -27.32 -17.47
N ASN A 539 22.53 -27.11 -16.15
CA ASN A 539 21.52 -27.63 -15.22
C ASN A 539 20.48 -26.59 -14.82
N ARG A 540 20.70 -25.30 -15.13
CA ARG A 540 19.88 -24.17 -14.66
C ARG A 540 19.78 -24.05 -13.13
N GLU A 541 20.65 -24.75 -12.42
CA GLU A 541 20.78 -24.76 -10.97
C GLU A 541 22.24 -24.59 -10.58
N SER A 542 22.49 -23.95 -9.43
CA SER A 542 23.83 -23.88 -8.87
C SER A 542 24.32 -25.28 -8.47
N PRO A 543 25.63 -25.58 -8.59
CA PRO A 543 26.18 -26.84 -8.11
C PRO A 543 25.89 -27.02 -6.62
N ALA A 544 25.67 -28.26 -6.19
CA ALA A 544 25.35 -28.57 -4.81
C ALA A 544 26.50 -28.17 -3.88
N LEU A 545 26.34 -27.07 -3.15
CA LEU A 545 27.29 -26.54 -2.17
C LEU A 545 27.31 -27.35 -0.85
N GLY A 546 26.75 -28.57 -0.85
CA GLY A 546 26.61 -29.43 0.34
C GLY A 546 25.41 -29.11 1.23
N PHE A 547 24.56 -28.14 0.86
CA PHE A 547 23.35 -27.75 1.60
C PHE A 547 22.17 -27.49 0.65
N THR A 548 20.95 -27.68 1.14
CA THR A 548 19.72 -27.34 0.41
C THR A 548 19.58 -25.83 0.32
N PRO A 549 19.39 -25.25 -0.88
CA PRO A 549 19.16 -23.81 -1.02
C PRO A 549 17.88 -23.42 -0.30
N LEU A 550 17.95 -22.41 0.58
CA LEU A 550 16.78 -21.87 1.27
C LEU A 550 15.96 -21.00 0.30
N GLU A 551 14.65 -21.00 0.49
CA GLU A 551 13.80 -20.06 -0.25
C GLU A 551 14.13 -18.60 0.14
N PRO A 552 14.05 -17.65 -0.81
CA PRO A 552 14.27 -16.22 -0.52
C PRO A 552 13.33 -15.64 0.54
N SER A 553 12.20 -16.29 0.81
CA SER A 553 11.27 -15.98 1.91
C SER A 553 11.88 -16.27 3.29
N VAL A 554 12.56 -17.41 3.43
CA VAL A 554 13.19 -17.87 4.67
C VAL A 554 14.52 -17.16 4.92
N LEU A 555 15.19 -16.71 3.86
CA LEU A 555 16.43 -15.95 3.95
C LEU A 555 16.20 -14.46 4.32
N ARG A 556 14.99 -13.95 4.08
CA ARG A 556 14.54 -12.63 4.59
C ARG A 556 14.18 -12.75 6.06
#